data_AF-A0A1G0GH33-F1
#
_entry.id   AF-A0A1G0GH33-F1
#
_cell.length_a   1.000
_cell.length_b   1.000
_cell.length_c   1.000
_cell.angle_alpha   90.00
_cell.angle_beta   90.00
_cell.angle_gamma   90.00
#
_symmetry.space_group_name_H-M   'P 1'
#
loop_
_entity.id
_entity.type
_entity.pdbx_description
1 polymer ?
#
loop_
_entity_poly.entity_id
_entity_poly.type
_entity_poly.pdbx_seq_one_letter_code
_entity_poly.pdbx_strand_id
1 'polypeptide(L)'
;MLQKASYLVIPLIIIYLSAWMIQSTLLFNWDVSWGLQEAKRLLAGGHYAKEFFEPSPPMFLYLYSLPVMLSKFFSIPITLAFRLFIFVLASLSLCLCGYLLWSNKHNDRAQSNLFLLTLAATFLALPLPTDFGQREHLFFILIMPYVLLVYSRLLSNNSAKHTILIGLFASIGLAIKPFFPITLVFLEAYYIYRKKNYLAWLRAETITVFLVLITYIVIIFLFHRDYITIILPLIARYHYHSYHFPWTQILFNFPMFFCGLILLLYFIQYPMIKQIKEINILTSVLIVSFISFLLIYILQRSPWEYHLFPAFSLAIILTILLFDLLLHPFKTSHYLMEKIGLILLLIIFFASYYPTIWTIIIFSPSTFFSFLTVFCLAILRLAYPNKNAWWLSSLTLLMIAISFLVATFLKFDTWNAHQFSMTLLTFSMLLTLCILRSNTKSDHLIVTSYLVFFISALPTYHTYLLINGFMAYKDTMKPLINAMRILAPQQSVYFLSTTMVNEFPIIDDTTSQPISQYPSFAWLAGIIKQYSQTNNSHQLQQLNDDKAYFVKNIANELDIFKPTLVFIDVQKNKPYLENYNFDYINELSSDPTFRMAWRNYQYYATIEKTNAYKFALYRRK
;
A
#
# COMPACT_ATOMS: atom_id res chain seq x y z
N MET A 1 -14.15 26.92 -24.83
CA MET A 1 -13.03 26.52 -23.94
C MET A 1 -13.51 26.07 -22.56
N LEU A 2 -14.43 26.78 -21.90
CA LEU A 2 -15.01 26.41 -20.60
C LEU A 2 -15.65 25.00 -20.58
N GLN A 3 -16.36 24.61 -21.65
CA GLN A 3 -16.97 23.27 -21.79
C GLN A 3 -15.97 22.11 -21.91
N LYS A 4 -14.73 22.34 -22.37
CA LYS A 4 -13.70 21.29 -22.47
C LYS A 4 -12.90 21.14 -21.17
N ALA A 5 -12.78 22.21 -20.39
CA ALA A 5 -12.13 22.20 -19.08
C ALA A 5 -12.99 21.50 -18.01
N SER A 6 -14.32 21.58 -18.11
CA SER A 6 -15.26 20.99 -17.14
C SER A 6 -15.15 19.46 -17.02
N TYR A 7 -14.74 18.74 -18.07
CA TYR A 7 -14.68 17.27 -18.08
C TYR A 7 -13.55 16.66 -17.24
N LEU A 8 -12.47 17.40 -16.97
CA LEU A 8 -11.40 16.94 -16.09
C LEU A 8 -11.53 17.54 -14.69
N VAL A 9 -11.84 18.84 -14.62
CA VAL A 9 -11.82 19.59 -13.36
C VAL A 9 -12.89 19.09 -12.40
N ILE A 10 -14.12 18.85 -12.86
CA ILE A 10 -15.21 18.40 -11.98
C ILE A 10 -14.90 17.01 -11.38
N PRO A 11 -14.56 15.97 -12.17
CA PRO A 11 -14.20 14.67 -11.60
C PRO A 11 -12.96 14.73 -10.69
N LEU A 12 -11.97 15.57 -11.02
CA LEU A 12 -10.80 15.75 -10.15
C LEU A 12 -11.19 16.36 -8.80
N ILE A 13 -12.06 17.38 -8.78
CA ILE A 13 -12.60 17.95 -7.54
C ILE A 13 -13.33 16.87 -6.74
N ILE A 14 -14.18 16.05 -7.39
CA ILE A 14 -14.88 14.95 -6.74
C ILE A 14 -13.88 13.98 -6.10
N ILE A 15 -12.84 13.55 -6.82
CA ILE A 15 -11.80 12.66 -6.29
C ILE A 15 -11.12 13.26 -5.06
N TYR A 16 -10.76 14.54 -5.11
CA TYR A 16 -10.10 15.23 -3.99
C TYR A 16 -11.02 15.34 -2.77
N LEU A 17 -12.29 15.72 -2.98
CA LEU A 17 -13.27 15.82 -1.89
C LEU A 17 -13.56 14.45 -1.29
N SER A 18 -13.80 13.43 -2.13
CA SER A 18 -14.02 12.06 -1.68
C SER A 18 -12.82 11.52 -0.91
N ALA A 19 -11.60 11.67 -1.46
CA ALA A 19 -10.37 11.30 -0.77
C ALA A 19 -10.25 12.00 0.58
N TRP A 20 -10.51 13.31 0.65
CA TRP A 20 -10.47 14.03 1.91
C TRP A 20 -11.47 13.51 2.94
N MET A 21 -12.71 13.24 2.52
CA MET A 21 -13.75 12.69 3.39
C MET A 21 -13.36 11.30 3.91
N ILE A 22 -12.79 10.44 3.06
CA ILE A 22 -12.27 9.12 3.47
C ILE A 22 -11.16 9.29 4.50
N GLN A 23 -10.11 10.03 4.15
CA GLN A 23 -8.93 10.13 4.99
C GLN A 23 -9.21 10.85 6.31
N SER A 24 -10.13 11.80 6.34
CA SER A 24 -10.50 12.53 7.56
C SER A 24 -11.38 11.73 8.53
N THR A 25 -12.11 10.72 8.05
CA THR A 25 -13.00 9.91 8.89
C THR A 25 -12.29 8.73 9.54
N LEU A 26 -11.23 8.22 8.92
CA LEU A 26 -10.49 7.04 9.38
C LEU A 26 -9.38 7.42 10.38
N LEU A 27 -9.01 6.46 11.22
CA LEU A 27 -7.84 6.62 12.10
C LEU A 27 -6.57 6.72 11.24
N PHE A 28 -5.59 7.43 11.78
CA PHE A 28 -4.32 7.63 11.12
C PHE A 28 -3.52 6.32 11.02
N ASN A 29 -2.61 6.19 10.05
CA ASN A 29 -1.83 4.97 9.93
C ASN A 29 -0.81 4.85 11.08
N TRP A 30 -0.63 3.66 11.66
CA TRP A 30 0.30 3.46 12.78
C TRP A 30 1.78 3.62 12.40
N ASP A 31 2.20 3.18 11.20
CA ASP A 31 3.59 3.36 10.73
C ASP A 31 3.87 4.84 10.43
N VAL A 32 2.89 5.54 9.86
CA VAL A 32 3.00 6.99 9.63
C VAL A 32 3.02 7.75 10.95
N SER A 33 2.15 7.38 11.89
CA SER A 33 2.07 7.96 13.23
C SER A 33 3.40 7.83 13.97
N TRP A 34 3.96 6.62 14.02
CA TRP A 34 5.30 6.39 14.57
C TRP A 34 6.36 7.23 13.83
N GLY A 35 6.38 7.17 12.49
CA GLY A 35 7.34 7.93 11.68
C GLY A 35 7.28 9.44 11.90
N LEU A 36 6.12 10.00 12.23
CA LEU A 36 6.00 11.42 12.58
C LEU A 36 6.58 11.73 13.96
N GLN A 37 6.49 10.82 14.92
CA GLN A 37 7.20 10.95 16.19
C GLN A 37 8.71 10.86 15.99
N GLU A 38 9.17 9.95 15.13
CA GLU A 38 10.60 9.85 14.76
C GLU A 38 11.08 11.13 14.10
N ALA A 39 10.33 11.66 13.13
CA ALA A 39 10.67 12.91 12.47
C ALA A 39 10.68 14.10 13.45
N LYS A 40 9.76 14.13 14.42
CA LYS A 40 9.75 15.12 15.50
C LYS A 40 10.99 15.03 16.38
N ARG A 41 11.41 13.81 16.74
CA ARG A 41 12.63 13.56 17.53
C ARG A 41 13.89 13.90 16.75
N LEU A 42 13.95 13.55 15.47
CA LEU A 42 15.05 13.90 14.56
C LEU A 42 15.20 15.42 14.43
N LEU A 43 14.09 16.15 14.21
CA LEU A 43 14.10 17.62 14.16
C LEU A 43 14.54 18.27 15.48
N ALA A 44 14.36 17.59 16.60
CA ALA A 44 14.85 18.03 17.91
C ALA A 44 16.34 17.71 18.14
N GLY A 45 17.03 17.13 17.15
CA GLY A 45 18.44 16.72 17.23
C GLY A 45 18.64 15.28 17.70
N GLY A 46 17.59 14.46 17.72
CA GLY A 46 17.67 13.04 18.08
C GLY A 46 18.30 12.17 17.00
N HIS A 47 18.75 10.98 17.42
CA HIS A 47 19.52 10.01 16.66
C HIS A 47 18.88 8.61 16.68
N TYR A 48 19.20 7.83 15.65
CA TYR A 48 18.61 6.53 15.27
C TYR A 48 18.78 5.38 16.27
N ALA A 49 19.72 5.47 17.20
CA ALA A 49 19.97 4.40 18.19
C ALA A 49 19.69 4.83 19.63
N LYS A 50 19.29 6.09 19.84
CA LYS A 50 19.16 6.69 21.17
C LYS A 50 17.76 7.25 21.39
N GLU A 51 17.24 8.01 20.44
CA GLU A 51 15.95 8.69 20.59
C GLU A 51 14.82 7.96 19.86
N PHE A 52 15.10 7.22 18.80
CA PHE A 52 14.12 6.39 18.09
C PHE A 52 14.83 5.28 17.33
N PHE A 53 14.19 4.12 17.18
CA PHE A 53 14.69 2.97 16.43
C PHE A 53 13.89 2.81 15.12
N GLU A 54 14.56 3.01 13.98
CA GLU A 54 13.94 2.91 12.65
C GLU A 54 14.75 2.00 11.71
N PRO A 55 14.16 0.96 11.11
CA PRO A 55 14.88 0.11 10.17
C PRO A 55 15.27 0.80 8.84
N SER A 56 14.50 1.80 8.41
CA SER A 56 14.64 2.44 7.09
C SER A 56 15.65 3.60 7.12
N PRO A 57 16.31 3.90 5.99
CA PRO A 57 17.19 5.05 5.87
C PRO A 57 16.48 6.41 6.10
N PRO A 58 17.23 7.50 6.41
CA PRO A 58 16.67 8.80 6.85
C PRO A 58 15.74 9.56 5.89
N MET A 59 15.71 9.26 4.60
CA MET A 59 15.01 10.08 3.59
C MET A 59 13.52 10.26 3.91
N PHE A 60 12.83 9.22 4.37
CA PHE A 60 11.41 9.35 4.70
C PHE A 60 11.19 10.22 5.96
N LEU A 61 12.13 10.22 6.91
CA LEU A 61 12.10 11.11 8.08
C LEU A 61 12.28 12.56 7.67
N TYR A 62 13.14 12.85 6.68
CA TYR A 62 13.26 14.20 6.13
C TYR A 62 11.97 14.66 5.46
N LEU A 63 11.29 13.76 4.74
CA LEU A 63 9.96 14.07 4.18
C LEU A 63 8.92 14.33 5.26
N TYR A 64 8.87 13.49 6.30
CA TYR A 64 7.94 13.63 7.41
C TYR A 64 8.26 14.82 8.32
N SER A 65 9.50 15.29 8.33
CA SER A 65 9.91 16.50 9.03
C SER A 65 9.18 17.73 8.50
N LEU A 66 8.85 17.78 7.20
CA LEU A 66 8.11 18.90 6.59
C LEU A 66 6.73 19.11 7.24
N PRO A 67 5.83 18.11 7.30
CA PRO A 67 4.54 18.27 7.98
C PRO A 67 4.67 18.48 9.50
N VAL A 68 5.72 17.95 10.16
CA VAL A 68 6.00 18.29 11.58
C VAL A 68 6.29 19.78 11.73
N MET A 69 7.14 20.35 10.88
CA MET A 69 7.44 21.78 10.87
C MET A 69 6.21 22.63 10.56
N LEU A 70 5.39 22.21 9.58
CA LEU A 70 4.13 22.90 9.24
C LEU A 70 3.15 22.88 10.42
N SER A 71 3.01 21.73 11.10
CA SER A 71 2.17 21.60 12.29
C SER A 71 2.61 22.58 13.38
N LYS A 72 3.91 22.68 13.65
CA LYS A 72 4.46 23.61 14.64
C LYS A 72 4.30 25.08 14.23
N PHE A 73 4.57 25.41 12.96
CA PHE A 73 4.53 26.78 12.47
C PHE A 73 3.11 27.33 12.44
N PHE A 74 2.14 26.55 11.95
CA PHE A 74 0.74 26.97 11.85
C PHE A 74 -0.10 26.61 13.09
N SER A 75 0.49 25.94 14.09
CA SER A 75 -0.23 25.44 15.28
C SER A 75 -1.46 24.58 14.95
N ILE A 76 -1.37 23.81 13.87
CA ILE A 76 -2.43 22.88 13.42
C ILE A 76 -2.11 21.44 13.85
N PRO A 77 -3.13 20.57 14.01
CA PRO A 77 -2.89 19.16 14.31
C PRO A 77 -1.94 18.50 13.31
N ILE A 78 -1.02 17.68 13.81
CA ILE A 78 0.01 17.04 12.98
C ILE A 78 -0.59 16.14 11.88
N THR A 79 -1.71 15.48 12.19
CA THR A 79 -2.48 14.67 11.23
C THR A 79 -3.05 15.51 10.09
N LEU A 80 -3.51 16.74 10.39
CA LEU A 80 -3.98 17.69 9.38
C LEU A 80 -2.83 18.18 8.51
N ALA A 81 -1.72 18.61 9.12
CA ALA A 81 -0.52 19.06 8.40
C ALA A 81 0.01 17.98 7.45
N PHE A 82 0.07 16.73 7.92
CA PHE A 82 0.52 15.60 7.12
C PHE A 82 -0.42 15.31 5.94
N ARG A 83 -1.74 15.25 6.16
CA ARG A 83 -2.70 15.05 5.07
C ARG A 83 -2.58 16.15 4.01
N LEU A 84 -2.51 17.42 4.43
CA LEU A 84 -2.30 18.54 3.52
C LEU A 84 -1.00 18.41 2.72
N PHE A 85 0.09 18.01 3.38
CA PHE A 85 1.37 17.74 2.73
C PHE A 85 1.26 16.67 1.63
N ILE A 86 0.60 15.54 1.91
CA ILE A 86 0.37 14.49 0.89
C ILE A 86 -0.46 15.00 -0.29
N PHE A 87 -1.54 15.75 -0.02
CA PHE A 87 -2.38 16.33 -1.08
C PHE A 87 -1.61 17.32 -1.96
N VAL A 88 -0.76 18.15 -1.37
CA VAL A 88 0.11 19.07 -2.12
C VAL A 88 1.12 18.28 -2.96
N LEU A 89 1.77 17.27 -2.38
CA LEU A 89 2.75 16.44 -3.08
C LEU A 89 2.11 15.70 -4.28
N ALA A 90 0.95 15.10 -4.06
CA ALA A 90 0.15 14.45 -5.10
C ALA A 90 -0.26 15.44 -6.20
N SER A 91 -0.68 16.66 -5.83
CA SER A 91 -1.04 17.72 -6.77
C SER A 91 0.13 18.12 -7.66
N LEU A 92 1.32 18.32 -7.07
CA LEU A 92 2.54 18.66 -7.81
C LEU A 92 2.95 17.54 -8.77
N SER A 93 2.92 16.29 -8.31
CA SER A 93 3.18 15.12 -9.16
C SER A 93 2.19 15.01 -10.31
N LEU A 94 0.88 15.15 -10.03
CA LEU A 94 -0.18 15.15 -11.05
C LEU A 94 -0.01 16.27 -12.07
N CYS A 95 0.42 17.46 -11.66
CA CYS A 95 0.70 18.56 -12.57
C CYS A 95 1.87 18.23 -13.52
N LEU A 96 2.96 17.63 -13.01
CA LEU A 96 4.08 17.18 -13.84
C LEU A 96 3.66 16.06 -14.80
N CYS A 97 2.90 15.08 -14.32
CA CYS A 97 2.31 14.02 -15.13
C CYS A 97 1.41 14.59 -16.24
N GLY A 98 0.54 15.54 -15.89
CA GLY A 98 -0.37 16.19 -16.83
C GLY A 98 0.37 17.00 -17.88
N TYR A 99 1.40 17.75 -17.48
CA TYR A 99 2.29 18.45 -18.41
C TYR A 99 2.92 17.48 -19.43
N LEU A 100 3.45 16.33 -18.98
CA LEU A 100 4.09 15.35 -19.86
C LEU A 100 3.10 14.68 -20.81
N LEU A 101 1.89 14.38 -20.35
CA LEU A 101 0.86 13.76 -21.18
C LEU A 101 0.27 14.74 -22.20
N TRP A 102 0.04 15.99 -21.80
CA TRP A 102 -0.61 16.99 -22.64
C TRP A 102 0.32 17.72 -23.61
N SER A 103 1.62 17.80 -23.29
CA SER A 103 2.61 18.39 -24.21
C SER A 103 2.90 17.49 -25.40
N ASN A 104 2.50 16.22 -25.33
CA ASN A 104 2.74 15.24 -26.37
C ASN A 104 1.59 15.23 -27.40
N LYS A 105 1.88 15.68 -28.63
CA LYS A 105 0.88 15.80 -29.70
C LYS A 105 0.26 14.47 -30.14
N HIS A 106 0.94 13.35 -29.85
CA HIS A 106 0.46 12.00 -30.18
C HIS A 106 -0.61 11.49 -29.22
N ASN A 107 -0.78 12.16 -28.07
CA ASN A 107 -1.73 11.72 -27.05
C ASN A 107 -3.10 12.32 -27.30
N ASP A 108 -4.12 11.47 -27.27
CA ASP A 108 -5.49 11.96 -27.18
C ASP A 108 -5.73 12.62 -25.82
N ARG A 109 -6.46 13.73 -25.85
CA ARG A 109 -6.72 14.54 -24.65
C ARG A 109 -7.68 13.83 -23.70
N ALA A 110 -8.66 13.09 -24.21
CA ALA A 110 -9.60 12.36 -23.37
C ALA A 110 -8.90 11.20 -22.65
N GLN A 111 -8.10 10.42 -23.38
CA GLN A 111 -7.26 9.36 -22.79
C GLN A 111 -6.28 9.91 -21.74
N SER A 112 -5.61 11.03 -22.04
CA SER A 112 -4.70 11.69 -21.08
C SER A 112 -5.44 12.13 -19.82
N ASN A 113 -6.64 12.70 -19.95
CA ASN A 113 -7.45 13.11 -18.82
C ASN A 113 -7.92 11.92 -18.00
N LEU A 114 -8.37 10.83 -18.63
CA LEU A 114 -8.77 9.59 -17.95
C LEU A 114 -7.59 8.97 -17.17
N PHE A 115 -6.40 8.96 -17.77
CA PHE A 115 -5.17 8.52 -17.11
C PHE A 115 -4.85 9.38 -15.87
N LEU A 116 -4.98 10.70 -15.98
CA LEU A 116 -4.76 11.62 -14.86
C LEU A 116 -5.82 11.47 -13.75
N LEU A 117 -7.08 11.25 -14.10
CA LEU A 117 -8.13 10.96 -13.12
C LEU A 117 -7.84 9.65 -12.38
N THR A 118 -7.39 8.64 -13.11
CA THR A 118 -6.97 7.37 -12.53
C THR A 118 -5.78 7.56 -11.60
N LEU A 119 -4.75 8.30 -12.02
CA LEU A 119 -3.62 8.66 -11.17
C LEU A 119 -4.05 9.42 -9.91
N ALA A 120 -4.99 10.36 -10.04
CA ALA A 120 -5.48 11.11 -8.90
C ALA A 120 -6.23 10.20 -7.92
N ALA A 121 -7.03 9.27 -8.45
CA ALA A 121 -7.70 8.25 -7.63
C ALA A 121 -6.68 7.35 -6.93
N THR A 122 -5.65 6.86 -7.63
CA THR A 122 -4.61 6.01 -7.03
C THR A 122 -3.71 6.76 -6.04
N PHE A 123 -3.49 8.07 -6.21
CA PHE A 123 -2.70 8.88 -5.27
C PHE A 123 -3.48 9.32 -4.02
N LEU A 124 -4.80 9.43 -4.06
CA LEU A 124 -5.54 10.10 -2.97
C LEU A 124 -6.72 9.29 -2.43
N ALA A 125 -7.46 8.60 -3.29
CA ALA A 125 -8.66 7.87 -2.88
C ALA A 125 -8.38 6.39 -2.57
N LEU A 126 -7.52 5.75 -3.37
CA LEU A 126 -7.12 4.35 -3.22
C LEU A 126 -6.22 4.05 -2.02
N PRO A 127 -5.26 4.91 -1.61
CA PRO A 127 -4.43 4.61 -0.46
C PRO A 127 -5.33 4.68 0.77
N LEU A 128 -5.73 3.51 1.27
CA LEU A 128 -6.57 3.38 2.44
C LEU A 128 -5.74 3.59 3.70
N PRO A 129 -6.33 3.59 4.92
CA PRO A 129 -5.58 3.97 6.11
C PRO A 129 -4.35 3.09 6.38
N THR A 130 -4.26 1.87 5.84
CA THR A 130 -3.03 1.06 5.85
C THR A 130 -1.90 1.68 5.02
N ASP A 131 -2.21 2.39 3.94
CA ASP A 131 -1.24 2.78 2.91
C ASP A 131 -1.04 4.30 2.84
N PHE A 132 -2.03 5.07 3.30
CA PHE A 132 -2.05 6.52 3.12
C PHE A 132 -0.89 7.22 3.80
N GLY A 133 0.03 7.66 2.95
CA GLY A 133 1.22 8.43 3.34
C GLY A 133 2.39 7.56 3.76
N GLN A 134 2.26 6.24 3.66
CA GLN A 134 3.38 5.32 3.83
C GLN A 134 4.47 5.52 2.77
N ARG A 135 5.62 4.90 3.02
CA ARG A 135 6.84 5.00 2.21
C ARG A 135 6.59 4.61 0.75
N GLU A 136 5.84 3.54 0.51
CA GLU A 136 5.45 3.06 -0.82
C GLU A 136 4.51 4.01 -1.53
N HIS A 137 3.56 4.59 -0.80
CA HIS A 137 2.64 5.57 -1.34
C HIS A 137 3.38 6.83 -1.79
N LEU A 138 4.28 7.35 -0.93
CA LEU A 138 5.14 8.48 -1.26
C LEU A 138 6.04 8.19 -2.47
N PHE A 139 6.66 7.00 -2.51
CA PHE A 139 7.46 6.57 -3.64
C PHE A 139 6.65 6.55 -4.93
N PHE A 140 5.44 5.98 -4.91
CA PHE A 140 4.57 5.94 -6.07
C PHE A 140 4.21 7.35 -6.57
N ILE A 141 3.82 8.27 -5.69
CA ILE A 141 3.56 9.68 -6.05
C ILE A 141 4.81 10.31 -6.70
N LEU A 142 5.98 10.10 -6.11
CA LEU A 142 7.23 10.76 -6.51
C LEU A 142 7.83 10.21 -7.81
N ILE A 143 7.69 8.91 -8.09
CA ILE A 143 8.32 8.27 -9.25
C ILE A 143 7.51 8.39 -10.55
N MET A 144 6.19 8.54 -10.46
CA MET A 144 5.32 8.55 -11.66
C MET A 144 5.66 9.63 -12.70
N PRO A 145 6.04 10.88 -12.34
CA PRO A 145 6.51 11.86 -13.32
C PRO A 145 7.74 11.37 -14.12
N TYR A 146 8.64 10.62 -13.48
CA TYR A 146 9.82 10.04 -14.14
C TYR A 146 9.43 8.92 -15.11
N VAL A 147 8.52 8.04 -14.70
CA VAL A 147 7.97 6.98 -15.56
C VAL A 147 7.38 7.59 -16.85
N LEU A 148 6.59 8.65 -16.72
CA LEU A 148 6.01 9.34 -17.88
C LEU A 148 7.03 10.15 -18.70
N LEU A 149 8.10 10.63 -18.07
CA LEU A 149 9.20 11.30 -18.77
C LEU A 149 9.95 10.32 -19.68
N VAL A 150 10.22 9.10 -19.18
CA VAL A 150 10.80 8.00 -19.99
C VAL A 150 9.91 7.69 -21.19
N TYR A 151 8.60 7.56 -20.97
CA TYR A 151 7.62 7.39 -22.05
C TYR A 151 7.70 8.52 -23.10
N SER A 152 7.64 9.78 -22.65
CA SER A 152 7.67 10.96 -23.53
C SER A 152 8.92 10.99 -24.42
N ARG A 153 10.09 10.65 -23.85
CA ARG A 153 11.38 10.60 -24.57
C ARG A 153 11.52 9.43 -25.54
N LEU A 154 10.86 8.31 -25.26
CA LEU A 154 10.84 7.18 -26.19
C LEU A 154 9.91 7.44 -27.36
N LEU A 155 8.83 8.19 -27.15
CA LEU A 155 7.90 8.54 -28.21
C LEU A 155 8.44 9.65 -29.12
N SER A 156 9.00 10.70 -28.52
CA SER A 156 9.54 11.86 -29.23
C SER A 156 10.89 12.29 -28.64
N ASN A 157 11.80 12.82 -29.45
CA ASN A 157 13.11 13.32 -28.99
C ASN A 157 13.02 14.72 -28.34
N ASN A 158 11.84 15.10 -27.80
CA ASN A 158 11.60 16.44 -27.28
C ASN A 158 12.45 16.75 -26.04
N SER A 159 12.90 18.01 -25.95
CA SER A 159 13.49 18.59 -24.75
C SER A 159 12.39 18.85 -23.71
N ALA A 160 12.10 17.85 -22.88
CA ALA A 160 11.18 18.05 -21.77
C ALA A 160 11.72 19.15 -20.85
N LYS A 161 10.92 20.20 -20.61
CA LYS A 161 11.18 21.17 -19.52
C LYS A 161 10.95 20.46 -18.17
N HIS A 162 11.54 20.99 -17.10
CA HIS A 162 11.43 20.46 -15.73
C HIS A 162 12.11 19.10 -15.48
N THR A 163 13.04 18.67 -16.34
CA THR A 163 13.79 17.41 -16.17
C THR A 163 14.53 17.32 -14.84
N ILE A 164 15.14 18.42 -14.39
CA ILE A 164 15.79 18.49 -13.08
C ILE A 164 14.77 18.28 -11.96
N LEU A 165 13.62 18.96 -12.00
CA LEU A 165 12.57 18.81 -10.99
C LEU A 165 12.00 17.38 -10.96
N ILE A 166 11.76 16.78 -12.12
CA ILE A 166 11.33 15.38 -12.23
C ILE A 166 12.42 14.43 -11.68
N GLY A 167 13.69 14.71 -11.98
CA GLY A 167 14.84 13.99 -11.42
C GLY A 167 14.91 14.12 -9.90
N LEU A 168 14.64 15.30 -9.33
CA LEU A 168 14.56 15.53 -7.89
C LEU A 168 13.44 14.71 -7.26
N PHE A 169 12.22 14.76 -7.82
CA PHE A 169 11.09 13.95 -7.36
C PHE A 169 11.45 12.45 -7.36
N ALA A 170 11.96 11.95 -8.48
CA ALA A 170 12.40 10.56 -8.59
C ALA A 170 13.47 10.21 -7.54
N SER A 171 14.50 11.05 -7.39
CA SER A 171 15.62 10.78 -6.49
C SER A 171 15.20 10.70 -5.02
N ILE A 172 14.31 11.59 -4.59
CA ILE A 172 13.72 11.57 -3.25
C ILE A 172 12.91 10.29 -3.08
N GLY A 173 12.04 9.95 -4.04
CA GLY A 173 11.25 8.74 -4.01
C GLY A 173 12.10 7.48 -3.91
N LEU A 174 13.14 7.37 -4.75
CA LEU A 174 14.05 6.21 -4.78
C LEU A 174 14.89 6.08 -3.51
N ALA A 175 15.18 7.19 -2.81
CA ALA A 175 15.97 7.19 -1.58
C ALA A 175 15.19 6.78 -0.32
N ILE A 176 13.85 6.72 -0.38
CA ILE A 176 12.97 6.38 0.76
C ILE A 176 13.28 4.98 1.32
N LYS A 177 13.50 3.99 0.44
CA LYS A 177 13.84 2.62 0.83
C LYS A 177 14.96 2.06 -0.05
N PRO A 178 15.84 1.20 0.49
CA PRO A 178 16.93 0.59 -0.27
C PRO A 178 16.49 -0.21 -1.51
N PHE A 179 15.25 -0.71 -1.53
CA PHE A 179 14.72 -1.51 -2.64
C PHE A 179 14.25 -0.67 -3.84
N PHE A 180 13.84 0.58 -3.63
CA PHE A 180 13.22 1.40 -4.68
C PHE A 180 14.13 1.75 -5.87
N PRO A 181 15.47 1.90 -5.74
CA PRO A 181 16.38 2.07 -6.88
C PRO A 181 16.28 0.98 -7.96
N ILE A 182 15.75 -0.21 -7.65
CA ILE A 182 15.50 -1.28 -8.64
C ILE A 182 14.61 -0.78 -9.79
N THR A 183 13.62 0.08 -9.51
CA THR A 183 12.75 0.65 -10.55
C THR A 183 13.52 1.50 -11.56
N LEU A 184 14.49 2.29 -11.10
CA LEU A 184 15.34 3.09 -11.98
C LEU A 184 16.15 2.19 -12.91
N VAL A 185 16.74 1.12 -12.37
CA VAL A 185 17.52 0.14 -13.15
C VAL A 185 16.67 -0.47 -14.27
N PHE A 186 15.45 -0.91 -13.96
CA PHE A 186 14.54 -1.50 -14.94
C PHE A 186 14.13 -0.50 -16.03
N LEU A 187 13.75 0.72 -15.65
CA LEU A 187 13.37 1.77 -16.59
C LEU A 187 14.52 2.19 -17.51
N GLU A 188 15.72 2.38 -16.96
CA GLU A 188 16.88 2.79 -17.73
C GLU A 188 17.42 1.67 -18.62
N ALA A 189 17.42 0.41 -18.14
CA ALA A 189 17.74 -0.74 -18.98
C ALA A 189 16.79 -0.84 -20.18
N TYR A 190 15.49 -0.66 -19.95
CA TYR A 190 14.50 -0.61 -21.02
C TYR A 190 14.74 0.58 -21.97
N TYR A 191 15.03 1.77 -21.44
CA TYR A 191 15.31 2.96 -22.23
C TYR A 191 16.54 2.79 -23.14
N ILE A 192 17.65 2.30 -22.58
CA ILE A 192 18.89 1.99 -23.30
C ILE A 192 18.62 0.98 -24.42
N TYR A 193 17.91 -0.11 -24.10
CA TYR A 193 17.54 -1.12 -25.08
C TYR A 193 16.74 -0.54 -26.25
N ARG A 194 15.74 0.31 -25.96
CA ARG A 194 14.90 0.94 -26.99
C ARG A 194 15.63 1.98 -27.83
N LYS A 195 16.57 2.73 -27.24
CA LYS A 195 17.39 3.71 -27.96
C LYS A 195 18.59 3.07 -28.68
N LYS A 196 18.92 1.81 -28.38
CA LYS A 196 20.09 1.08 -28.91
C LYS A 196 21.41 1.84 -28.70
N ASN A 197 21.52 2.55 -27.57
CA ASN A 197 22.70 3.33 -27.21
C ASN A 197 22.94 3.20 -25.70
N TYR A 198 24.07 2.61 -25.31
CA TYR A 198 24.43 2.38 -23.92
C TYR A 198 24.69 3.66 -23.12
N LEU A 199 24.99 4.79 -23.78
CA LEU A 199 25.14 6.10 -23.15
C LEU A 199 23.81 6.88 -23.05
N ALA A 200 22.70 6.31 -23.54
CA ALA A 200 21.40 7.01 -23.56
C ALA A 200 20.85 7.31 -22.15
N TRP A 201 21.36 6.66 -21.11
CA TRP A 201 20.99 6.99 -19.74
C TRP A 201 21.60 8.31 -19.26
N LEU A 202 22.65 8.85 -19.90
CA LEU A 202 23.26 10.13 -19.50
C LEU A 202 22.36 11.30 -19.91
N ARG A 203 21.50 11.73 -18.98
CA ARG A 203 20.49 12.77 -19.18
C ARG A 203 20.40 13.64 -17.92
N ALA A 204 19.86 14.86 -18.06
CA ALA A 204 19.76 15.79 -16.94
C ALA A 204 19.00 15.18 -15.74
N GLU A 205 17.89 14.49 -15.98
CA GLU A 205 17.08 13.86 -14.92
C GLU A 205 17.82 12.70 -14.22
N THR A 206 18.57 11.86 -14.95
CA THR A 206 19.31 10.73 -14.36
C THR A 206 20.55 11.22 -13.63
N ILE A 207 21.27 12.18 -14.18
CA ILE A 207 22.40 12.85 -13.52
C ILE A 207 21.91 13.47 -12.20
N THR A 208 20.76 14.14 -12.21
CA THR A 208 20.14 14.68 -10.99
C THR A 208 19.87 13.57 -9.98
N VAL A 209 19.30 12.44 -10.40
CA VAL A 209 19.05 11.29 -9.53
C VAL A 209 20.35 10.77 -8.91
N PHE A 210 21.39 10.52 -9.71
CA PHE A 210 22.67 10.02 -9.21
C PHE A 210 23.33 11.00 -8.23
N LEU A 211 23.36 12.30 -8.55
CA LEU A 211 23.96 13.31 -7.68
C LEU A 211 23.24 13.38 -6.33
N VAL A 212 21.91 13.36 -6.31
CA VAL A 212 21.15 13.38 -5.05
C VAL A 212 21.35 12.09 -4.26
N LEU A 213 21.32 10.92 -4.90
CA LEU A 213 21.55 9.64 -4.21
C LEU A 213 22.97 9.55 -3.62
N ILE A 214 24.00 9.99 -4.35
CA ILE A 214 25.38 10.06 -3.84
C ILE A 214 25.47 11.02 -2.67
N THR A 215 24.91 12.23 -2.81
CA THR A 215 24.89 13.23 -1.73
C THR A 215 24.18 12.69 -0.49
N TYR A 216 23.07 11.97 -0.69
CA TYR A 216 22.33 11.34 0.39
C TYR A 216 23.14 10.25 1.10
N ILE A 217 23.86 9.40 0.36
CA ILE A 217 24.77 8.40 0.95
C ILE A 217 25.83 9.10 1.81
N VAL A 218 26.44 10.18 1.30
CA VAL A 218 27.41 10.97 2.07
C VAL A 218 26.78 11.55 3.34
N ILE A 219 25.54 12.06 3.27
CA ILE A 219 24.80 12.54 4.45
C ILE A 219 24.60 11.44 5.48
N ILE A 220 24.27 10.20 5.07
CA ILE A 220 24.13 9.08 6.01
C ILE A 220 25.47 8.81 6.72
N PHE A 221 26.58 8.76 5.97
CA PHE A 221 27.90 8.51 6.56
C PHE A 221 28.35 9.61 7.52
N LEU A 222 28.05 10.87 7.22
CA LEU A 222 28.50 12.01 8.02
C LEU A 222 27.59 12.30 9.23
N PHE A 223 26.27 12.17 9.09
CA PHE A 223 25.30 12.63 10.07
C PHE A 223 24.50 11.51 10.76
N HIS A 224 24.41 10.32 10.16
CA HIS A 224 23.64 9.17 10.66
C HIS A 224 24.50 7.93 10.82
N ARG A 225 25.67 8.09 11.44
CA ARG A 225 26.65 7.00 11.59
C ARG A 225 26.08 5.83 12.39
N ASP A 226 25.25 6.10 13.38
CA ASP A 226 24.56 5.11 14.22
C ASP A 226 23.57 4.24 13.43
N TYR A 227 22.93 4.78 12.39
CA TYR A 227 22.15 3.97 11.45
C TYR A 227 23.01 2.84 10.85
N ILE A 228 24.24 3.17 10.41
CA ILE A 228 25.14 2.20 9.79
C ILE A 228 25.76 1.26 10.83
N THR A 229 26.22 1.79 11.97
CA THR A 229 27.04 1.00 12.92
C THR A 229 26.22 0.23 13.94
N ILE A 230 24.97 0.63 14.21
CA ILE A 230 24.10 0.01 15.23
C ILE A 230 22.87 -0.58 14.57
N ILE A 231 22.10 0.23 13.84
CA ILE A 231 20.78 -0.16 13.35
C ILE A 231 20.86 -1.21 12.25
N LEU A 232 21.65 -1.00 11.20
CA LEU A 232 21.81 -1.99 10.12
C LEU A 232 22.25 -3.37 10.63
N PRO A 233 23.26 -3.51 11.52
CA PRO A 233 23.60 -4.79 12.13
C PRO A 233 22.44 -5.42 12.93
N LEU A 234 21.65 -4.64 13.66
CA LEU A 234 20.49 -5.15 14.40
C LEU A 234 19.39 -5.66 13.45
N ILE A 235 19.09 -4.92 12.36
CA ILE A 235 18.12 -5.34 11.35
C ILE A 235 18.53 -6.68 10.73
N ALA A 236 19.80 -6.79 10.32
CA ALA A 236 20.32 -8.00 9.69
C ALA A 236 20.19 -9.24 10.59
N ARG A 237 20.29 -9.07 11.91
CA ARG A 237 20.20 -10.16 12.90
C ARG A 237 18.78 -10.50 13.36
N TYR A 238 17.89 -9.51 13.54
CA TYR A 238 16.57 -9.76 14.14
C TYR A 238 15.40 -9.52 13.21
N HIS A 239 15.42 -8.45 12.41
CA HIS A 239 14.23 -8.01 11.70
C HIS A 239 13.72 -9.10 10.76
N TYR A 240 14.59 -9.66 9.93
CA TYR A 240 14.18 -10.75 9.02
C TYR A 240 13.82 -12.05 9.74
N HIS A 241 14.33 -12.28 10.96
CA HIS A 241 13.96 -13.44 11.77
C HIS A 241 12.61 -13.28 12.50
N SER A 242 12.28 -12.06 12.94
CA SER A 242 10.99 -11.74 13.54
C SER A 242 9.84 -11.87 12.54
N TYR A 243 10.10 -11.59 11.26
CA TYR A 243 9.11 -11.51 10.18
C TYR A 243 9.27 -12.61 9.11
N HIS A 244 9.52 -13.85 9.52
CA HIS A 244 9.54 -15.00 8.59
C HIS A 244 8.13 -15.39 8.16
N PHE A 245 7.73 -14.95 6.97
CA PHE A 245 6.47 -15.35 6.36
C PHE A 245 6.68 -16.42 5.28
N PRO A 246 5.79 -17.44 5.19
CA PRO A 246 5.88 -18.46 4.15
C PRO A 246 5.64 -17.84 2.77
N TRP A 247 6.31 -18.39 1.76
CA TRP A 247 6.16 -17.97 0.36
C TRP A 247 4.71 -17.98 -0.12
N THR A 248 3.90 -18.91 0.39
CA THR A 248 2.48 -19.00 0.06
C THR A 248 1.72 -17.74 0.45
N GLN A 249 1.96 -17.18 1.64
CA GLN A 249 1.31 -15.93 2.06
C GLN A 249 1.76 -14.73 1.23
N ILE A 250 3.01 -14.70 0.78
CA ILE A 250 3.54 -13.61 -0.04
C ILE A 250 2.96 -13.68 -1.46
N LEU A 251 3.00 -14.86 -2.09
CA LEU A 251 2.61 -15.07 -3.49
C LEU A 251 1.09 -15.15 -3.71
N PHE A 252 0.36 -15.65 -2.72
CA PHE A 252 -1.10 -15.78 -2.78
C PHE A 252 -1.83 -14.67 -2.01
N ASN A 253 -1.19 -13.50 -1.87
CA ASN A 253 -1.86 -12.32 -1.35
C ASN A 253 -2.97 -11.86 -2.33
N PHE A 254 -4.09 -11.37 -1.80
CA PHE A 254 -5.26 -11.00 -2.60
C PHE A 254 -4.91 -10.03 -3.76
N PRO A 255 -4.20 -8.90 -3.53
CA PRO A 255 -3.91 -7.96 -4.62
C PRO A 255 -2.86 -8.50 -5.60
N MET A 256 -2.09 -9.53 -5.21
CA MET A 256 -1.11 -10.20 -6.08
C MET A 256 -1.81 -10.97 -7.20
N PHE A 257 -2.97 -11.58 -6.93
CA PHE A 257 -3.78 -12.23 -7.97
C PHE A 257 -4.27 -11.23 -9.01
N PHE A 258 -4.77 -10.08 -8.57
CA PHE A 258 -5.18 -9.01 -9.48
C PHE A 258 -4.00 -8.58 -10.36
N CYS A 259 -2.82 -8.39 -9.76
CA CYS A 259 -1.61 -8.05 -10.49
C CYS A 259 -1.22 -9.11 -11.55
N GLY A 260 -1.23 -10.40 -11.18
CA GLY A 260 -0.93 -11.50 -12.10
C GLY A 260 -1.90 -11.58 -13.28
N LEU A 261 -3.18 -11.28 -13.03
CA LEU A 261 -4.19 -11.25 -14.07
C LEU A 261 -4.00 -10.07 -15.05
N ILE A 262 -3.55 -8.89 -14.57
CA ILE A 262 -3.24 -7.76 -15.47
C ILE A 262 -2.04 -8.08 -16.36
N LEU A 263 -1.03 -8.80 -15.85
CA LEU A 263 0.05 -9.33 -16.69
C LEU A 263 -0.49 -10.25 -17.78
N LEU A 264 -1.37 -11.18 -17.42
CA LEU A 264 -1.99 -12.10 -18.38
C LEU A 264 -2.77 -11.34 -19.47
N LEU A 265 -3.60 -10.35 -19.07
CA LEU A 265 -4.34 -9.51 -20.02
C LEU A 265 -3.41 -8.76 -20.97
N TYR A 266 -2.32 -8.18 -20.45
CA TYR A 266 -1.32 -7.51 -21.28
C TYR A 266 -0.74 -8.44 -22.34
N PHE A 267 -0.35 -9.67 -21.98
CA PHE A 267 0.20 -10.64 -22.93
C PHE A 267 -0.84 -11.09 -23.97
N ILE A 268 -2.09 -11.29 -23.57
CA ILE A 268 -3.19 -11.62 -24.49
C ILE A 268 -3.39 -10.49 -25.52
N GLN A 269 -3.35 -9.23 -25.09
CA GLN A 269 -3.56 -8.07 -25.95
C GLN A 269 -2.30 -7.58 -26.68
N TYR A 270 -1.12 -8.13 -26.37
CA TYR A 270 0.17 -7.69 -26.91
C TYR A 270 0.22 -7.59 -28.44
N PRO A 271 -0.36 -8.53 -29.23
CA PRO A 271 -0.39 -8.42 -30.69
C PRO A 271 -1.09 -7.14 -31.19
N MET A 272 -2.15 -6.71 -30.51
CA MET A 272 -2.89 -5.49 -30.84
C MET A 272 -2.13 -4.25 -30.35
N ILE A 273 -1.60 -4.29 -29.12
CA ILE A 273 -0.77 -3.23 -28.54
C ILE A 273 0.39 -2.87 -29.47
N LYS A 274 1.10 -3.89 -30.00
CA LYS A 274 2.28 -3.69 -30.85
C LYS A 274 2.00 -2.91 -32.13
N GLN A 275 0.75 -2.94 -32.63
CA GLN A 275 0.36 -2.24 -33.86
C GLN A 275 0.30 -0.71 -33.69
N ILE A 276 0.01 -0.23 -32.48
CA ILE A 276 -0.11 1.20 -32.19
C ILE A 276 1.13 1.64 -31.39
N LYS A 277 2.03 2.38 -32.05
CA LYS A 277 3.35 2.74 -31.50
C LYS A 277 3.25 3.46 -30.16
N GLU A 278 2.37 4.44 -30.06
CA GLU A 278 2.13 5.25 -28.86
C GLU A 278 1.75 4.38 -27.67
N ILE A 279 0.77 3.50 -27.88
CA ILE A 279 0.22 2.61 -26.85
C ILE A 279 1.28 1.60 -26.45
N ASN A 280 1.96 0.97 -27.42
CA ASN A 280 3.05 0.04 -27.15
C ASN A 280 4.12 0.62 -26.23
N ILE A 281 4.58 1.85 -26.51
CA ILE A 281 5.62 2.49 -25.68
C ILE A 281 5.07 2.78 -24.29
N LEU A 282 3.87 3.35 -24.16
CA LEU A 282 3.28 3.65 -22.85
C LEU A 282 3.08 2.38 -22.02
N THR A 283 2.40 1.37 -22.57
CA THR A 283 2.13 0.11 -21.88
C THR A 283 3.42 -0.61 -21.54
N SER A 284 4.43 -0.59 -22.41
CA SER A 284 5.72 -1.21 -22.11
C SER A 284 6.42 -0.54 -20.93
N VAL A 285 6.47 0.79 -20.89
CA VAL A 285 7.09 1.54 -19.78
C VAL A 285 6.36 1.27 -18.46
N LEU A 286 5.03 1.22 -18.49
CA LEU A 286 4.21 0.88 -17.33
C LEU A 286 4.39 -0.58 -16.88
N ILE A 287 4.46 -1.54 -17.81
CA ILE A 287 4.71 -2.96 -17.49
C ILE A 287 6.11 -3.17 -16.91
N VAL A 288 7.14 -2.50 -17.45
CA VAL A 288 8.50 -2.54 -16.88
C VAL A 288 8.51 -1.98 -15.46
N SER A 289 7.83 -0.85 -15.23
CA SER A 289 7.68 -0.27 -13.88
C SER A 289 6.93 -1.21 -12.95
N PHE A 290 5.84 -1.79 -13.43
CA PHE A 290 4.99 -2.73 -12.70
C PHE A 290 5.74 -4.00 -12.29
N ILE A 291 6.52 -4.60 -13.19
CA ILE A 291 7.38 -5.75 -12.87
C ILE A 291 8.42 -5.36 -11.81
N SER A 292 9.01 -4.16 -11.90
CA SER A 292 9.96 -3.69 -10.89
C SER A 292 9.30 -3.56 -9.50
N PHE A 293 8.06 -3.08 -9.42
CA PHE A 293 7.32 -2.97 -8.15
C PHE A 293 6.94 -4.34 -7.58
N LEU A 294 6.54 -5.29 -8.43
CA LEU A 294 6.30 -6.68 -8.01
C LEU A 294 7.58 -7.33 -7.48
N LEU A 295 8.73 -7.09 -8.14
CA LEU A 295 10.02 -7.58 -7.69
C LEU A 295 10.40 -6.97 -6.33
N ILE A 296 10.20 -5.66 -6.15
CA ILE A 296 10.42 -4.98 -4.86
C ILE A 296 9.56 -5.60 -3.74
N TYR A 297 8.28 -5.87 -3.99
CA TYR A 297 7.41 -6.56 -3.04
C TYR A 297 7.95 -7.96 -2.67
N ILE A 298 8.31 -8.76 -3.66
CA ILE A 298 8.82 -10.13 -3.46
C ILE A 298 10.14 -10.13 -2.67
N LEU A 299 11.05 -9.19 -2.96
CA LEU A 299 12.34 -9.07 -2.28
C LEU A 299 12.21 -8.64 -0.81
N GLN A 300 11.16 -7.90 -0.45
CA GLN A 300 10.91 -7.48 0.92
C GLN A 300 10.47 -8.62 1.85
N ARG A 301 10.01 -9.76 1.29
CA ARG A 301 9.65 -10.99 2.04
C ARG A 301 8.57 -10.82 3.12
N SER A 302 7.67 -9.86 2.95
CA SER A 302 6.54 -9.66 3.86
C SER A 302 5.21 -9.57 3.08
N PRO A 303 4.12 -10.13 3.59
CA PRO A 303 2.81 -10.13 2.93
C PRO A 303 2.03 -8.82 3.17
N TRP A 304 2.65 -7.78 3.71
CA TRP A 304 1.97 -6.52 3.98
C TRP A 304 1.49 -5.84 2.69
N GLU A 305 0.21 -5.49 2.65
CA GLU A 305 -0.46 -5.03 1.43
C GLU A 305 0.12 -3.71 0.91
N TYR A 306 0.55 -2.83 1.80
CA TYR A 306 1.16 -1.55 1.44
C TYR A 306 2.46 -1.71 0.62
N HIS A 307 3.23 -2.79 0.81
CA HIS A 307 4.40 -3.08 -0.03
C HIS A 307 4.03 -3.34 -1.50
N LEU A 308 2.80 -3.81 -1.75
CA LEU A 308 2.27 -4.12 -3.07
C LEU A 308 1.55 -2.91 -3.69
N PHE A 309 1.26 -1.87 -2.90
CA PHE A 309 0.49 -0.70 -3.32
C PHE A 309 0.97 -0.05 -4.64
N PRO A 310 2.28 0.18 -4.89
CA PRO A 310 2.73 0.77 -6.15
C PRO A 310 2.41 -0.13 -7.35
N ALA A 311 2.60 -1.45 -7.20
CA ALA A 311 2.28 -2.41 -8.25
C ALA A 311 0.77 -2.47 -8.50
N PHE A 312 -0.01 -2.53 -7.42
CA PHE A 312 -1.46 -2.55 -7.48
C PHE A 312 -2.05 -1.30 -8.15
N SER A 313 -1.50 -0.12 -7.83
CA SER A 313 -1.88 1.14 -8.46
C SER A 313 -1.56 1.16 -9.96
N LEU A 314 -0.39 0.67 -10.37
CA LEU A 314 -0.08 0.50 -11.80
C LEU A 314 -0.97 -0.53 -12.48
N ALA A 315 -1.35 -1.61 -11.81
CA ALA A 315 -2.26 -2.61 -12.34
C ALA A 315 -3.64 -1.99 -12.63
N ILE A 316 -4.16 -1.12 -11.77
CA ILE A 316 -5.41 -0.36 -12.02
C ILE A 316 -5.27 0.56 -13.23
N ILE A 317 -4.16 1.30 -13.32
CA ILE A 317 -3.89 2.18 -14.47
C ILE A 317 -3.80 1.38 -15.78
N LEU A 318 -3.09 0.26 -15.77
CA LEU A 318 -2.97 -0.65 -16.90
C LEU A 318 -4.34 -1.24 -17.29
N THR A 319 -5.19 -1.55 -16.32
CA THR A 319 -6.55 -2.07 -16.58
C THR A 319 -7.33 -1.10 -17.46
N ILE A 320 -7.29 0.20 -17.15
CA ILE A 320 -8.02 1.23 -17.90
C ILE A 320 -7.43 1.42 -19.29
N LEU A 321 -6.10 1.40 -19.44
CA LEU A 321 -5.45 1.50 -20.75
C LEU A 321 -5.73 0.28 -21.65
N LEU A 322 -5.66 -0.93 -21.08
CA LEU A 322 -5.96 -2.17 -21.78
C LEU A 322 -7.45 -2.26 -22.13
N PHE A 323 -8.33 -1.61 -21.37
CA PHE A 323 -9.75 -1.49 -21.69
C PHE A 323 -10.01 -0.54 -22.85
N ASP A 324 -9.40 0.65 -22.82
CA ASP A 324 -9.59 1.66 -23.86
C ASP A 324 -9.14 1.15 -25.24
N LEU A 325 -8.05 0.38 -25.28
CA LEU A 325 -7.57 -0.25 -26.51
C LEU A 325 -8.60 -1.22 -27.13
N LEU A 326 -9.42 -1.88 -26.31
CA LEU A 326 -10.48 -2.76 -26.80
C LEU A 326 -11.59 -1.97 -27.48
N LEU A 327 -11.93 -0.78 -26.97
CA LEU A 327 -13.01 0.05 -27.50
C LEU A 327 -12.61 0.76 -28.81
N HIS A 328 -11.32 0.90 -29.09
CA HIS A 328 -10.75 1.60 -30.25
C HIS A 328 -11.34 1.22 -31.63
N PRO A 329 -11.72 -0.04 -31.95
CA PRO A 329 -12.31 -0.42 -33.24
C PRO A 329 -13.74 0.09 -33.47
N PHE A 330 -14.45 0.54 -32.43
CA PHE A 330 -15.88 0.88 -32.48
C PHE A 330 -16.13 2.40 -32.58
N LYS A 331 -15.19 3.11 -33.21
CA LYS A 331 -15.06 4.58 -33.28
C LYS A 331 -16.24 5.39 -33.81
N THR A 332 -17.25 4.74 -34.37
CA THR A 332 -18.39 5.37 -35.05
C THR A 332 -19.67 5.52 -34.22
N SER A 333 -19.78 4.94 -33.01
CA SER A 333 -20.93 5.13 -32.08
C SER A 333 -20.56 5.81 -30.75
N HIS A 334 -19.36 6.39 -30.69
CA HIS A 334 -18.56 6.56 -29.47
C HIS A 334 -19.17 7.37 -28.32
N TYR A 335 -20.04 8.34 -28.57
CA TYR A 335 -20.52 9.21 -27.50
C TYR A 335 -21.47 8.50 -26.52
N LEU A 336 -22.17 7.46 -26.96
CA LEU A 336 -23.13 6.73 -26.13
C LEU A 336 -22.45 5.62 -25.35
N MET A 337 -21.49 4.91 -25.95
CA MET A 337 -20.77 3.80 -25.32
C MET A 337 -19.68 4.27 -24.36
N GLU A 338 -19.00 5.40 -24.63
CA GLU A 338 -18.13 6.03 -23.63
C GLU A 338 -18.93 6.53 -22.44
N LYS A 339 -20.11 7.12 -22.66
CA LYS A 339 -21.00 7.51 -21.56
C LYS A 339 -21.53 6.31 -20.81
N ILE A 340 -21.96 5.25 -21.47
CA ILE A 340 -22.44 4.03 -20.80
C ILE A 340 -21.31 3.34 -20.06
N GLY A 341 -20.10 3.26 -20.64
CA GLY A 341 -18.92 2.69 -19.99
C GLY A 341 -18.47 3.53 -18.79
N LEU A 342 -18.41 4.85 -18.93
CA LEU A 342 -18.05 5.77 -17.85
C LEU A 342 -19.15 5.85 -16.79
N ILE A 343 -20.43 5.81 -17.17
CA ILE A 343 -21.58 5.75 -16.26
C ILE A 343 -21.66 4.40 -15.58
N LEU A 344 -21.35 3.28 -16.24
CA LEU A 344 -21.27 1.97 -15.59
C LEU A 344 -20.08 1.92 -14.64
N LEU A 345 -18.92 2.42 -15.05
CA LEU A 345 -17.72 2.46 -14.21
C LEU A 345 -17.90 3.41 -13.02
N LEU A 346 -18.60 4.54 -13.20
CA LEU A 346 -18.99 5.47 -12.14
C LEU A 346 -20.12 4.89 -11.27
N ILE A 347 -21.18 4.31 -11.84
CA ILE A 347 -22.26 3.64 -11.11
C ILE A 347 -21.69 2.46 -10.33
N ILE A 348 -20.68 1.75 -10.83
CA ILE A 348 -20.06 0.64 -10.11
C ILE A 348 -19.09 1.14 -9.07
N PHE A 349 -18.33 2.20 -9.35
CA PHE A 349 -17.52 2.91 -8.36
C PHE A 349 -18.37 3.55 -7.24
N PHE A 350 -19.60 3.97 -7.53
CA PHE A 350 -20.54 4.52 -6.56
C PHE A 350 -21.43 3.43 -5.90
N ALA A 351 -21.80 2.36 -6.61
CA ALA A 351 -22.54 1.21 -6.08
C ALA A 351 -21.65 0.29 -5.25
N SER A 352 -20.35 0.30 -5.48
CA SER A 352 -19.37 -0.28 -4.57
C SER A 352 -19.10 0.54 -3.32
N TYR A 353 -19.51 1.80 -3.35
CA TYR A 353 -19.62 2.64 -2.17
C TYR A 353 -20.90 2.37 -1.36
N TYR A 354 -21.83 1.57 -1.88
CA TYR A 354 -22.97 1.08 -1.13
C TYR A 354 -22.60 -0.24 -0.42
N PRO A 355 -22.50 -0.25 0.93
CA PRO A 355 -21.95 -1.36 1.70
C PRO A 355 -22.65 -2.71 1.46
N THR A 356 -23.91 -2.67 1.03
CA THR A 356 -24.80 -3.82 0.99
C THR A 356 -24.71 -4.63 -0.29
N ILE A 357 -24.44 -4.07 -1.47
CA ILE A 357 -24.56 -4.85 -2.72
C ILE A 357 -23.46 -5.90 -2.82
N TRP A 358 -22.18 -5.54 -2.69
CA TRP A 358 -21.09 -6.52 -2.78
C TRP A 358 -21.03 -7.46 -1.58
N THR A 359 -21.41 -7.01 -0.38
CA THR A 359 -21.52 -7.92 0.77
C THR A 359 -22.69 -8.89 0.64
N ILE A 360 -23.85 -8.44 0.18
CA ILE A 360 -24.99 -9.32 -0.12
C ILE A 360 -24.56 -10.32 -1.18
N ILE A 361 -23.96 -9.86 -2.28
CA ILE A 361 -23.43 -10.71 -3.35
C ILE A 361 -22.44 -11.75 -2.76
N ILE A 362 -21.43 -11.35 -2.00
CA ILE A 362 -20.35 -12.25 -1.56
C ILE A 362 -20.76 -13.17 -0.40
N PHE A 363 -21.52 -12.67 0.57
CA PHE A 363 -21.91 -13.41 1.77
C PHE A 363 -23.29 -14.09 1.64
N SER A 364 -24.07 -13.77 0.60
CA SER A 364 -25.23 -14.57 0.20
C SER A 364 -24.98 -15.17 -1.19
N PRO A 365 -24.39 -16.38 -1.25
CA PRO A 365 -24.04 -17.05 -2.51
C PRO A 365 -25.18 -17.10 -3.52
N SER A 366 -26.42 -17.25 -3.05
CA SER A 366 -27.61 -17.24 -3.90
C SER A 366 -27.74 -15.94 -4.71
N THR A 367 -27.55 -14.77 -4.11
CA THR A 367 -27.71 -13.50 -4.85
C THR A 367 -26.55 -13.22 -5.80
N PHE A 368 -25.31 -13.56 -5.45
CA PHE A 368 -24.19 -13.47 -6.41
C PHE A 368 -24.39 -14.38 -7.59
N PHE A 369 -24.69 -15.66 -7.38
CA PHE A 369 -24.88 -16.57 -8.50
C PHE A 369 -26.14 -16.23 -9.31
N SER A 370 -27.20 -15.69 -8.71
CA SER A 370 -28.34 -15.15 -9.45
C SER A 370 -27.96 -13.96 -10.33
N PHE A 371 -27.23 -12.98 -9.80
CA PHE A 371 -26.72 -11.85 -10.58
C PHE A 371 -25.84 -12.35 -11.74
N LEU A 372 -24.91 -13.26 -11.41
CA LEU A 372 -23.97 -13.85 -12.35
C LEU A 372 -24.68 -14.63 -13.47
N THR A 373 -25.80 -15.29 -13.15
CA THR A 373 -26.66 -16.01 -14.11
C THR A 373 -27.28 -15.07 -15.12
N VAL A 374 -27.97 -14.02 -14.64
CA VAL A 374 -28.64 -13.04 -15.50
C VAL A 374 -27.61 -12.34 -16.38
N PHE A 375 -26.48 -11.98 -15.77
CA PHE A 375 -25.40 -11.30 -16.43
C PHE A 375 -24.73 -12.17 -17.52
N CYS A 376 -24.41 -13.44 -17.24
CA CYS A 376 -23.81 -14.33 -18.25
C CYS A 376 -24.76 -14.69 -19.38
N LEU A 377 -26.04 -14.89 -19.09
CA LEU A 377 -27.05 -15.10 -20.12
C LEU A 377 -27.13 -13.90 -21.07
N ALA A 378 -27.10 -12.68 -20.53
CA ALA A 378 -27.09 -11.47 -21.34
C ALA A 378 -25.83 -11.40 -22.23
N ILE A 379 -24.65 -11.66 -21.67
CA ILE A 379 -23.39 -11.63 -22.44
C ILE A 379 -23.34 -12.72 -23.51
N LEU A 380 -23.65 -13.97 -23.16
CA LEU A 380 -23.63 -15.07 -24.12
C LEU A 380 -24.68 -14.86 -25.22
N ARG A 381 -25.82 -14.24 -24.90
CA ARG A 381 -26.84 -13.87 -25.90
C ARG A 381 -26.35 -12.78 -26.85
N LEU A 382 -25.57 -11.81 -26.35
CA LEU A 382 -24.95 -10.76 -27.18
C LEU A 382 -23.83 -11.31 -28.06
N ALA A 383 -22.99 -12.21 -27.54
CA ALA A 383 -21.93 -12.87 -28.31
C ALA A 383 -22.48 -13.88 -29.34
N TYR A 384 -23.58 -14.55 -29.00
CA TYR A 384 -24.17 -15.60 -29.83
C TYR A 384 -25.66 -15.37 -30.11
N PRO A 385 -26.02 -14.34 -30.89
CA PRO A 385 -27.43 -13.99 -31.15
C PRO A 385 -28.21 -15.11 -31.83
N ASN A 386 -27.52 -15.95 -32.61
CA ASN A 386 -28.09 -17.03 -33.42
C ASN A 386 -28.09 -18.39 -32.70
N LYS A 387 -27.57 -18.50 -31.46
CA LYS A 387 -27.60 -19.76 -30.70
C LYS A 387 -28.91 -19.88 -29.92
N ASN A 388 -29.40 -21.12 -29.80
CA ASN A 388 -30.62 -21.44 -29.06
C ASN A 388 -30.45 -21.08 -27.57
N ALA A 389 -31.49 -20.50 -26.97
CA ALA A 389 -31.55 -20.15 -25.55
C ALA A 389 -31.23 -21.35 -24.64
N TRP A 390 -31.65 -22.56 -25.01
CA TRP A 390 -31.31 -23.78 -24.26
C TRP A 390 -29.82 -24.02 -24.16
N TRP A 391 -29.09 -23.86 -25.27
CA TRP A 391 -27.64 -24.03 -25.28
C TRP A 391 -26.95 -22.96 -24.40
N LEU A 392 -27.39 -21.70 -24.50
CA LEU A 392 -26.87 -20.59 -23.68
C LEU A 392 -27.13 -20.79 -22.19
N SER A 393 -28.33 -21.27 -21.83
CA SER A 393 -28.71 -21.58 -20.46
C SER A 393 -27.93 -22.75 -19.88
N SER A 394 -27.76 -23.84 -20.64
CA SER A 394 -26.94 -24.98 -20.20
C SER A 394 -25.47 -24.60 -19.98
N LEU A 395 -24.91 -23.76 -20.87
CA LEU A 395 -23.55 -23.26 -20.72
C LEU A 395 -23.40 -22.38 -19.47
N THR A 396 -24.36 -21.47 -19.26
CA THR A 396 -24.37 -20.57 -18.10
C THR A 396 -24.47 -21.36 -16.79
N LEU A 397 -25.38 -22.34 -16.74
CA LEU A 397 -25.54 -23.25 -15.60
C LEU A 397 -24.27 -24.05 -15.32
N LEU A 398 -23.59 -24.56 -16.35
CA LEU A 398 -22.33 -25.28 -16.19
C LEU A 398 -21.23 -24.38 -15.60
N MET A 399 -21.09 -23.15 -16.12
CA MET A 399 -20.11 -22.20 -15.60
C MET A 399 -20.37 -21.83 -14.14
N ILE A 400 -21.64 -21.62 -13.79
CA ILE A 400 -22.06 -21.36 -12.41
C ILE A 400 -21.79 -22.56 -11.54
N ALA A 401 -22.11 -23.78 -11.98
CA ALA A 401 -21.88 -25.00 -11.21
C ALA A 401 -20.39 -25.19 -10.91
N ILE A 402 -19.51 -24.98 -11.90
CA ILE A 402 -18.06 -25.05 -11.71
C ILE A 402 -17.58 -23.94 -10.77
N SER A 403 -18.04 -22.70 -10.96
CA SER A 403 -17.62 -21.56 -10.13
C SER A 403 -18.14 -21.67 -8.69
N PHE A 404 -19.35 -22.22 -8.49
CA PHE A 404 -19.93 -22.55 -7.21
C PHE A 404 -19.15 -23.67 -6.52
N LEU A 405 -18.77 -24.72 -7.26
CA LEU A 405 -17.96 -25.82 -6.73
C LEU A 405 -16.56 -25.36 -6.31
N VAL A 406 -15.94 -24.48 -7.10
CA VAL A 406 -14.69 -23.81 -6.72
C VAL A 406 -14.90 -22.97 -5.47
N ALA A 407 -15.98 -22.17 -5.41
CA ALA A 407 -16.29 -21.36 -4.24
C ALA A 407 -16.47 -22.23 -2.98
N THR A 408 -17.26 -23.30 -3.05
CA THR A 408 -17.51 -24.17 -1.89
C THR A 408 -16.28 -24.94 -1.46
N PHE A 409 -15.43 -25.37 -2.39
CA PHE A 409 -14.14 -25.98 -2.08
C PHE A 409 -13.24 -25.01 -1.30
N LEU A 410 -13.10 -23.78 -1.79
CA LEU A 410 -12.24 -22.76 -1.16
C LEU A 410 -12.73 -22.35 0.24
N LYS A 411 -14.02 -22.51 0.55
CA LYS A 411 -14.59 -22.21 1.87
C LYS A 411 -13.97 -23.05 2.99
N PHE A 412 -13.57 -24.28 2.68
CA PHE A 412 -12.98 -25.22 3.65
C PHE A 412 -11.45 -25.30 3.54
N ASP A 413 -10.85 -24.45 2.71
CA ASP A 413 -9.41 -24.37 2.52
C ASP A 413 -8.85 -23.09 3.18
N THR A 414 -7.54 -23.06 3.35
CA THR A 414 -6.72 -21.89 3.69
C THR A 414 -6.95 -20.68 2.78
N TRP A 415 -7.60 -20.89 1.62
CA TRP A 415 -7.92 -19.87 0.62
C TRP A 415 -9.31 -19.25 0.77
N ASN A 416 -10.04 -19.52 1.86
CA ASN A 416 -11.37 -18.93 2.11
C ASN A 416 -11.39 -17.39 2.01
N ALA A 417 -10.32 -16.72 2.47
CA ALA A 417 -10.17 -15.27 2.35
C ALA A 417 -10.10 -14.78 0.89
N HIS A 418 -9.72 -15.65 -0.04
CA HIS A 418 -9.59 -15.38 -1.48
C HIS A 418 -10.73 -15.99 -2.31
N GLN A 419 -11.74 -16.59 -1.65
CA GLN A 419 -12.85 -17.29 -2.29
C GLN A 419 -13.52 -16.43 -3.37
N PHE A 420 -13.87 -15.19 -3.05
CA PHE A 420 -14.51 -14.28 -4.00
C PHE A 420 -13.69 -14.09 -5.28
N SER A 421 -12.40 -13.76 -5.16
CA SER A 421 -11.53 -13.50 -6.32
C SER A 421 -11.30 -14.72 -7.17
N MET A 422 -11.10 -15.88 -6.54
CA MET A 422 -10.87 -17.14 -7.25
C MET A 422 -12.14 -17.61 -7.96
N THR A 423 -13.31 -17.41 -7.35
CA THR A 423 -14.60 -17.64 -8.01
C THR A 423 -14.80 -16.67 -9.18
N LEU A 424 -14.42 -15.40 -9.01
CA LEU A 424 -14.48 -14.41 -10.08
C LEU A 424 -13.55 -14.76 -11.24
N LEU A 425 -12.33 -15.19 -10.93
CA LEU A 425 -11.29 -15.59 -11.88
C LEU A 425 -11.73 -16.82 -12.67
N THR A 426 -12.20 -17.86 -11.99
CA THR A 426 -12.64 -19.09 -12.65
C THR A 426 -13.83 -18.84 -13.54
N PHE A 427 -14.82 -18.07 -13.06
CA PHE A 427 -15.95 -17.67 -13.87
C PHE A 427 -15.54 -16.83 -15.08
N SER A 428 -14.61 -15.89 -14.89
CA SER A 428 -14.06 -15.05 -15.94
C SER A 428 -13.33 -15.87 -17.01
N MET A 429 -12.51 -16.83 -16.60
CA MET A 429 -11.79 -17.74 -17.48
C MET A 429 -12.75 -18.63 -18.28
N LEU A 430 -13.76 -19.21 -17.62
CA LEU A 430 -14.78 -20.04 -18.28
C LEU A 430 -15.57 -19.23 -19.31
N LEU A 431 -15.99 -18.00 -18.99
CA LEU A 431 -16.72 -17.16 -19.94
C LEU A 431 -15.87 -16.83 -21.16
N THR A 432 -14.59 -16.54 -20.93
CA THR A 432 -13.61 -16.25 -21.97
C THR A 432 -13.44 -17.43 -22.92
N LEU A 433 -13.27 -18.65 -22.38
CA LEU A 433 -13.18 -19.87 -23.19
C LEU A 433 -14.45 -20.12 -24.01
N CYS A 434 -15.62 -19.83 -23.45
CA CYS A 434 -16.91 -19.99 -24.12
C CYS A 434 -17.10 -19.03 -25.30
N ILE A 435 -16.55 -17.82 -25.25
CA ILE A 435 -16.74 -16.82 -26.29
C ILE A 435 -15.57 -16.79 -27.30
N LEU A 436 -14.35 -17.16 -26.88
CA LEU A 436 -13.18 -17.30 -27.79
C LEU A 436 -13.32 -18.37 -28.88
N ARG A 437 -14.41 -19.16 -28.84
CA ARG A 437 -14.71 -20.17 -29.87
C ARG A 437 -15.32 -19.55 -31.15
N SER A 438 -15.62 -18.25 -31.14
CA SER A 438 -16.19 -17.53 -32.27
C SER A 438 -15.20 -16.54 -32.87
N ASN A 439 -14.98 -16.64 -34.19
CA ASN A 439 -13.94 -15.90 -34.93
C ASN A 439 -14.30 -14.44 -35.27
N THR A 440 -15.26 -13.83 -34.57
CA THR A 440 -15.68 -12.45 -34.87
C THR A 440 -14.97 -11.43 -33.98
N LYS A 441 -14.66 -10.26 -34.52
CA LYS A 441 -14.07 -9.14 -33.76
C LYS A 441 -14.97 -8.67 -32.61
N SER A 442 -16.29 -8.84 -32.73
CA SER A 442 -17.28 -8.52 -31.69
C SER A 442 -17.18 -9.44 -30.48
N ASP A 443 -16.86 -10.72 -30.66
CA ASP A 443 -16.78 -11.70 -29.57
C ASP A 443 -15.57 -11.45 -28.69
N HIS A 444 -14.42 -11.15 -29.30
CA HIS A 444 -13.23 -10.73 -28.57
C HIS A 444 -13.46 -9.43 -27.79
N LEU A 445 -14.19 -8.46 -28.36
CA LEU A 445 -14.53 -7.22 -27.65
C LEU A 445 -15.39 -7.50 -26.42
N ILE A 446 -16.47 -8.28 -26.59
CA ILE A 446 -17.43 -8.57 -25.52
C ILE A 446 -16.73 -9.30 -24.38
N VAL A 447 -15.91 -10.32 -24.68
CA VAL A 447 -15.09 -11.04 -23.69
C VAL A 447 -14.18 -10.13 -22.93
N THR A 448 -13.44 -9.31 -23.66
CA THR A 448 -12.35 -8.59 -23.02
C THR A 448 -12.90 -7.38 -22.25
N SER A 449 -13.99 -6.77 -22.71
CA SER A 449 -14.72 -5.75 -21.97
C SER A 449 -15.32 -6.31 -20.68
N TYR A 450 -15.87 -7.51 -20.76
CA TYR A 450 -16.37 -8.26 -19.63
C TYR A 450 -15.27 -8.61 -18.61
N LEU A 451 -14.15 -9.14 -19.09
CA LEU A 451 -13.01 -9.47 -18.26
C LEU A 451 -12.56 -8.23 -17.49
N VAL A 452 -12.30 -7.12 -18.19
CA VAL A 452 -11.87 -5.87 -17.55
C VAL A 452 -12.89 -5.39 -16.52
N PHE A 453 -14.19 -5.45 -16.82
CA PHE A 453 -15.25 -5.08 -15.87
C PHE A 453 -15.13 -5.88 -14.57
N PHE A 454 -15.09 -7.20 -14.64
CA PHE A 454 -15.00 -8.06 -13.45
C PHE A 454 -13.68 -7.90 -12.72
N ILE A 455 -12.61 -7.69 -13.46
CA ILE A 455 -11.26 -7.46 -12.96
C ILE A 455 -11.21 -6.13 -12.19
N SER A 456 -11.88 -5.09 -12.69
CA SER A 456 -12.00 -3.79 -12.01
C SER A 456 -12.89 -3.82 -10.76
N ALA A 457 -13.73 -4.85 -10.58
CA ALA A 457 -14.48 -5.06 -9.35
C ALA A 457 -13.60 -5.56 -8.19
N LEU A 458 -12.45 -6.18 -8.48
CA LEU A 458 -11.53 -6.69 -7.46
C LEU A 458 -10.92 -5.57 -6.60
N PRO A 459 -10.29 -4.52 -7.17
CA PRO A 459 -9.79 -3.40 -6.36
C PRO A 459 -10.85 -2.71 -5.54
N THR A 460 -12.04 -2.62 -6.13
CA THR A 460 -13.20 -2.00 -5.54
C THR A 460 -13.68 -2.76 -4.29
N TYR A 461 -13.82 -4.08 -4.38
CA TYR A 461 -14.17 -4.92 -3.24
C TYR A 461 -13.09 -4.93 -2.16
N HIS A 462 -11.82 -5.01 -2.56
CA HIS A 462 -10.69 -4.95 -1.63
C HIS A 462 -10.69 -3.64 -0.85
N THR A 463 -10.92 -2.52 -1.55
CA THR A 463 -10.99 -1.20 -0.94
C THR A 463 -12.09 -1.14 0.12
N TYR A 464 -13.25 -1.72 -0.20
CA TYR A 464 -14.38 -1.81 0.72
C TYR A 464 -14.04 -2.60 2.00
N LEU A 465 -13.42 -3.78 1.87
CA LEU A 465 -13.03 -4.60 3.02
C LEU A 465 -12.08 -3.84 3.95
N LEU A 466 -11.11 -3.14 3.38
CA LEU A 466 -10.14 -2.35 4.13
C LEU A 466 -10.80 -1.18 4.86
N ILE A 467 -11.66 -0.40 4.20
CA ILE A 467 -12.40 0.70 4.85
C ILE A 467 -13.20 0.18 6.05
N ASN A 468 -13.95 -0.91 5.86
CA ASN A 468 -14.77 -1.47 6.94
C ASN A 468 -13.93 -2.03 8.09
N GLY A 469 -12.84 -2.72 7.76
CA GLY A 469 -11.88 -3.20 8.76
C GLY A 469 -11.35 -2.06 9.62
N PHE A 470 -11.02 -0.92 8.99
CA PHE A 470 -10.53 0.26 9.71
C PHE A 470 -11.60 0.99 10.50
N MET A 471 -12.84 1.05 10.01
CA MET A 471 -13.97 1.59 10.78
C MET A 471 -14.21 0.74 12.04
N ALA A 472 -14.20 -0.59 11.91
CA ALA A 472 -14.32 -1.51 13.03
C ALA A 472 -13.12 -1.40 14.00
N TYR A 473 -11.90 -1.24 13.48
CA TYR A 473 -10.70 -0.99 14.28
C TYR A 473 -10.84 0.31 15.09
N LYS A 474 -11.30 1.40 14.47
CA LYS A 474 -11.58 2.68 15.17
C LYS A 474 -12.54 2.48 16.33
N ASP A 475 -13.63 1.75 16.12
CA ASP A 475 -14.61 1.45 17.18
C ASP A 475 -14.01 0.59 18.30
N THR A 476 -13.15 -0.36 17.93
CA THR A 476 -12.43 -1.24 18.86
C THR A 476 -11.46 -0.45 19.74
N MET A 477 -10.80 0.59 19.21
CA MET A 477 -9.84 1.43 19.94
C MET A 477 -10.48 2.51 20.83
N LYS A 478 -11.77 2.84 20.65
CA LYS A 478 -12.47 3.90 21.43
C LYS A 478 -12.25 3.82 22.95
N PRO A 479 -12.36 2.65 23.61
CA PRO A 479 -12.14 2.58 25.06
C PRO A 479 -10.71 2.95 25.46
N LEU A 480 -9.71 2.51 24.70
CA LEU A 480 -8.30 2.83 24.95
C LEU A 480 -8.01 4.31 24.71
N ILE A 481 -8.53 4.89 23.62
CA ILE A 481 -8.45 6.33 23.34
C ILE A 481 -9.04 7.14 24.51
N ASN A 482 -10.25 6.77 24.97
CA ASN A 482 -10.92 7.48 26.06
C ASN A 482 -10.15 7.36 27.38
N ALA A 483 -9.62 6.18 27.69
CA ALA A 483 -8.80 5.97 28.88
C ALA A 483 -7.53 6.84 28.85
N MET A 484 -6.83 6.90 27.70
CA MET A 484 -5.62 7.72 27.57
C MET A 484 -5.93 9.22 27.68
N ARG A 485 -7.05 9.71 27.11
CA ARG A 485 -7.49 11.11 27.26
C ARG A 485 -7.73 11.51 28.72
N ILE A 486 -8.27 10.60 29.52
CA ILE A 486 -8.59 10.86 30.94
C ILE A 486 -7.36 10.69 31.82
N LEU A 487 -6.59 9.62 31.62
CA LEU A 487 -5.55 9.20 32.56
C LEU A 487 -4.18 9.82 32.28
N ALA A 488 -3.89 10.22 31.04
CA ALA A 488 -2.58 10.77 30.66
C ALA A 488 -2.65 11.94 29.65
N PRO A 489 -3.50 12.97 29.85
CA PRO A 489 -3.49 14.15 29.00
C PRO A 489 -2.15 14.88 29.13
N GLN A 490 -1.44 15.10 28.02
CA GLN A 490 -0.12 15.76 28.00
C GLN A 490 0.96 15.08 28.86
N GLN A 491 0.74 13.83 29.29
CA GLN A 491 1.68 13.08 30.12
C GLN A 491 2.45 12.06 29.29
N SER A 492 3.63 11.68 29.78
CA SER A 492 4.44 10.63 29.19
C SER A 492 3.82 9.25 29.44
N VAL A 493 3.71 8.46 28.37
CA VAL A 493 3.19 7.09 28.40
C VAL A 493 4.21 6.13 27.80
N TYR A 494 4.19 4.89 28.28
CA TYR A 494 5.08 3.84 27.79
C TYR A 494 4.27 2.57 27.54
N PHE A 495 4.42 1.95 26.37
CA PHE A 495 3.77 0.68 26.03
C PHE A 495 4.79 -0.44 25.96
N LEU A 496 4.55 -1.53 26.69
CA LEU A 496 5.25 -2.79 26.57
C LEU A 496 4.34 -3.77 25.81
N SER A 497 4.43 -3.73 24.48
CA SER A 497 3.71 -4.63 23.58
C SER A 497 4.57 -5.00 22.37
N THR A 498 4.33 -6.19 21.80
CA THR A 498 4.99 -6.63 20.57
C THR A 498 4.36 -6.01 19.32
N THR A 499 3.28 -5.25 19.47
CA THR A 499 2.61 -4.54 18.37
C THR A 499 2.47 -3.07 18.69
N MET A 500 2.58 -2.23 17.67
CA MET A 500 2.46 -0.79 17.80
C MET A 500 1.05 -0.27 17.50
N VAL A 501 0.16 -1.13 16.96
CA VAL A 501 -1.20 -0.75 16.50
C VAL A 501 -2.12 -0.28 17.62
N ASN A 502 -1.76 -0.49 18.89
CA ASN A 502 -2.54 -0.07 20.05
C ASN A 502 -1.99 1.24 20.66
N GLU A 503 -0.76 1.64 20.34
CA GLU A 503 -0.17 2.92 20.78
C GLU A 503 -0.31 3.96 19.67
N PHE A 504 0.05 3.57 18.45
CA PHE A 504 -0.06 4.38 17.25
C PHE A 504 -1.26 3.89 16.44
N PRO A 505 -2.19 4.77 16.00
CA PRO A 505 -2.17 6.23 16.05
C PRO A 505 -2.86 6.85 17.28
N ILE A 506 -3.17 6.09 18.32
CA ILE A 506 -3.93 6.62 19.47
C ILE A 506 -3.24 7.84 20.09
N ILE A 507 -1.92 7.86 20.10
CA ILE A 507 -1.11 9.02 20.52
C ILE A 507 -1.31 10.29 19.67
N ASP A 508 -1.84 10.21 18.45
CA ASP A 508 -2.18 11.40 17.65
C ASP A 508 -3.58 11.95 17.97
N ASP A 509 -4.47 11.07 18.45
CA ASP A 509 -5.84 11.40 18.89
C ASP A 509 -5.91 11.74 20.38
N THR A 510 -4.79 11.60 21.08
CA THR A 510 -4.57 11.91 22.49
C THR A 510 -3.43 12.92 22.59
N THR A 511 -3.39 13.76 23.62
CA THR A 511 -2.26 14.70 23.81
C THR A 511 -1.07 14.05 24.51
N SER A 512 -1.13 12.73 24.75
CA SER A 512 -0.10 11.93 25.43
C SER A 512 1.22 11.92 24.65
N GLN A 513 2.34 11.78 25.36
CA GLN A 513 3.68 11.75 24.75
C GLN A 513 4.27 10.33 24.84
N PRO A 514 4.41 9.59 23.72
CA PRO A 514 5.11 8.32 23.74
C PRO A 514 6.61 8.56 23.95
N ILE A 515 7.20 7.91 24.94
CA ILE A 515 8.62 8.10 25.30
C ILE A 515 9.54 6.97 24.85
N SER A 516 8.99 5.78 24.55
CA SER A 516 9.79 4.65 24.05
C SER A 516 10.51 5.03 22.76
N GLN A 517 11.80 4.71 22.66
CA GLN A 517 12.57 4.77 21.43
C GLN A 517 12.14 3.67 20.44
N TYR A 518 11.51 2.61 20.90
CA TYR A 518 11.03 1.52 20.06
C TYR A 518 9.56 1.72 19.69
N PRO A 519 9.16 1.47 18.42
CA PRO A 519 7.76 1.46 18.03
C PRO A 519 6.98 0.32 18.68
N SER A 520 7.65 -0.82 18.87
CA SER A 520 7.15 -2.00 19.56
C SER A 520 8.29 -2.91 19.96
N PHE A 521 7.98 -3.92 20.76
CA PHE A 521 8.92 -4.95 21.22
C PHE A 521 8.87 -6.21 20.32
N ALA A 522 8.52 -6.08 19.04
CA ALA A 522 8.50 -7.20 18.08
C ALA A 522 9.87 -7.88 17.89
N TRP A 523 10.97 -7.14 18.10
CA TRP A 523 12.32 -7.69 18.08
C TRP A 523 12.57 -8.65 19.27
N LEU A 524 11.94 -8.41 20.43
CA LEU A 524 12.03 -9.29 21.59
C LEU A 524 11.41 -10.65 21.27
N ALA A 525 10.30 -10.64 20.52
CA ALA A 525 9.69 -11.86 20.00
C ALA A 525 10.65 -12.63 19.07
N GLY A 526 11.42 -11.92 18.24
CA GLY A 526 12.47 -12.51 17.42
C GLY A 526 13.58 -13.17 18.23
N ILE A 527 14.05 -12.49 19.28
CA ILE A 527 15.06 -13.04 20.21
C ILE A 527 14.53 -14.33 20.87
N ILE A 528 13.32 -14.29 21.44
CA ILE A 528 12.69 -15.45 22.12
C ILE A 528 12.53 -16.63 21.17
N LYS A 529 12.10 -16.40 19.93
CA LYS A 529 12.00 -17.44 18.91
C LYS A 529 13.35 -18.03 18.53
N GLN A 530 14.39 -17.22 18.45
CA GLN A 530 15.74 -17.73 18.15
C GLN A 530 16.30 -18.57 19.29
N TYR A 531 16.05 -18.18 20.55
CA TYR A 531 16.46 -18.95 21.72
C TYR A 531 15.97 -20.39 21.70
N SER A 532 14.72 -20.63 21.28
CA SER A 532 14.16 -21.98 21.22
C SER A 532 14.63 -22.80 20.01
N GLN A 533 15.27 -22.16 19.03
CA GLN A 533 15.68 -22.77 17.77
C GLN A 533 17.19 -23.07 17.69
N THR A 534 18.02 -22.46 18.55
CA THR A 534 19.47 -22.63 18.50
C THR A 534 20.03 -23.44 19.67
N ASN A 535 20.97 -24.32 19.36
CA ASN A 535 21.82 -25.03 20.33
C ASN A 535 23.28 -24.53 20.28
N ASN A 536 23.57 -23.51 19.47
CA ASN A 536 24.92 -22.98 19.31
C ASN A 536 25.26 -22.03 20.47
N SER A 537 26.29 -22.34 21.25
CA SER A 537 26.72 -21.57 22.42
C SER A 537 27.08 -20.12 22.10
N HIS A 538 27.74 -19.85 20.98
CA HIS A 538 28.07 -18.49 20.55
C HIS A 538 26.82 -17.69 20.19
N GLN A 539 25.85 -18.32 19.52
CA GLN A 539 24.59 -17.67 19.19
C GLN A 539 23.75 -17.40 20.46
N LEU A 540 23.73 -18.34 21.41
CA LEU A 540 23.07 -18.16 22.70
C LEU A 540 23.69 -17.02 23.51
N GLN A 541 25.03 -16.92 23.52
CA GLN A 541 25.73 -15.81 24.17
C GLN A 541 25.35 -14.46 23.53
N GLN A 542 25.37 -14.39 22.19
CA GLN A 542 24.94 -13.19 21.48
C GLN A 542 23.50 -12.80 21.82
N LEU A 543 22.55 -13.75 21.81
CA LEU A 543 21.16 -13.50 22.18
C LEU A 543 21.00 -13.00 23.63
N ASN A 544 21.83 -13.49 24.56
CA ASN A 544 21.87 -12.98 25.95
C ASN A 544 22.32 -11.52 25.98
N ASP A 545 23.39 -11.18 25.24
CA ASP A 545 23.93 -9.83 25.17
C ASP A 545 22.92 -8.85 24.56
N ASP A 546 22.22 -9.27 23.50
CA ASP A 546 21.18 -8.45 22.87
C ASP A 546 19.99 -8.24 23.81
N LYS A 547 19.50 -9.31 24.45
CA LYS A 547 18.43 -9.21 25.44
C LYS A 547 18.81 -8.23 26.55
N ALA A 548 20.01 -8.37 27.11
CA ALA A 548 20.52 -7.49 28.16
C ALA A 548 20.61 -6.02 27.69
N TYR A 549 21.08 -5.78 26.46
CA TYR A 549 21.09 -4.44 25.85
C TYR A 549 19.70 -3.80 25.86
N PHE A 550 18.69 -4.53 25.42
CA PHE A 550 17.35 -3.98 25.38
C PHE A 550 16.70 -3.81 26.75
N VAL A 551 16.86 -4.78 27.67
CA VAL A 551 16.32 -4.64 29.03
C VAL A 551 16.93 -3.42 29.73
N LYS A 552 18.23 -3.21 29.57
CA LYS A 552 18.93 -2.04 30.10
C LYS A 552 18.41 -0.73 29.49
N ASN A 553 18.14 -0.71 28.19
CA ASN A 553 17.56 0.46 27.53
C ASN A 553 16.15 0.76 28.06
N ILE A 554 15.28 -0.23 28.19
CA ILE A 554 13.94 -0.07 28.78
C ILE A 554 14.05 0.48 30.21
N ALA A 555 14.94 -0.09 31.02
CA ALA A 555 15.17 0.37 32.40
C ALA A 555 15.61 1.85 32.45
N ASN A 556 16.55 2.23 31.57
CA ASN A 556 17.02 3.61 31.46
C ASN A 556 15.90 4.56 31.03
N GLU A 557 15.06 4.18 30.08
CA GLU A 557 13.93 5.00 29.62
C GLU A 557 12.91 5.23 30.74
N LEU A 558 12.59 4.20 31.53
CA LEU A 558 11.70 4.32 32.68
C LEU A 558 12.28 5.21 33.79
N ASP A 559 13.59 5.16 34.01
CA ASP A 559 14.26 5.97 35.03
C ASP A 559 14.43 7.44 34.62
N ILE A 560 14.78 7.69 33.35
CA ILE A 560 14.99 9.04 32.79
C ILE A 560 13.67 9.77 32.58
N PHE A 561 12.75 9.16 31.80
CA PHE A 561 11.54 9.85 31.35
C PHE A 561 10.37 9.72 32.33
N LYS A 562 10.44 8.75 33.24
CA LYS A 562 9.52 8.61 34.36
C LYS A 562 8.04 8.66 33.92
N PRO A 563 7.61 7.81 32.97
CA PRO A 563 6.24 7.84 32.44
C PRO A 563 5.22 7.78 33.55
N THR A 564 4.12 8.52 33.43
CA THR A 564 3.04 8.50 34.42
C THR A 564 2.29 7.17 34.37
N LEU A 565 2.11 6.62 33.16
CA LEU A 565 1.47 5.33 32.91
C LEU A 565 2.34 4.42 32.07
N VAL A 566 2.39 3.15 32.45
CA VAL A 566 2.97 2.07 31.67
C VAL A 566 1.88 1.06 31.34
N PHE A 567 1.66 0.82 30.05
CA PHE A 567 0.71 -0.16 29.52
C PHE A 567 1.46 -1.45 29.22
N ILE A 568 1.09 -2.55 29.87
CA ILE A 568 1.73 -3.85 29.67
C ILE A 568 0.75 -4.79 29.00
N ASP A 569 1.11 -5.33 27.83
CA ASP A 569 0.31 -6.34 27.14
C ASP A 569 0.31 -7.64 27.95
N VAL A 570 -0.85 -8.02 28.48
CA VAL A 570 -1.04 -9.24 29.28
C VAL A 570 -1.90 -10.27 28.54
N GLN A 571 -2.06 -10.13 27.23
CA GLN A 571 -2.71 -11.16 26.42
C GLN A 571 -1.93 -12.47 26.48
N LYS A 572 -2.65 -13.59 26.50
CA LYS A 572 -2.04 -14.93 26.44
C LYS A 572 -1.33 -15.14 25.10
N ASN A 573 -2.01 -14.79 24.00
CA ASN A 573 -1.49 -14.89 22.65
C ASN A 573 -1.09 -13.49 22.19
N LYS A 574 0.21 -13.18 22.28
CA LYS A 574 0.74 -11.89 21.84
C LYS A 574 1.14 -11.96 20.36
N PRO A 575 0.88 -10.93 19.55
CA PRO A 575 1.38 -10.87 18.18
C PRO A 575 2.87 -11.15 18.11
N TYR A 576 3.30 -11.87 17.07
CA TYR A 576 4.69 -12.29 16.82
C TYR A 576 5.31 -13.28 17.82
N LEU A 577 4.68 -13.56 18.96
CA LEU A 577 5.14 -14.56 19.95
C LEU A 577 4.44 -15.92 19.80
N GLU A 578 3.40 -16.02 18.97
CA GLU A 578 2.70 -17.29 18.69
C GLU A 578 2.30 -18.03 19.98
N ASN A 579 2.87 -19.21 20.24
CA ASN A 579 2.58 -20.07 21.39
C ASN A 579 3.51 -19.84 22.59
N TYR A 580 4.45 -18.88 22.52
CA TYR A 580 5.35 -18.59 23.63
C TYR A 580 4.63 -17.73 24.68
N ASN A 581 4.50 -18.26 25.89
CA ASN A 581 4.01 -17.49 27.02
C ASN A 581 5.10 -16.51 27.47
N PHE A 582 4.81 -15.21 27.40
CA PHE A 582 5.76 -14.16 27.72
C PHE A 582 5.17 -13.16 28.71
N ASP A 583 5.83 -13.00 29.85
CA ASP A 583 5.49 -12.01 30.87
C ASP A 583 6.59 -10.95 30.94
N TYR A 584 6.24 -9.71 30.55
CA TYR A 584 7.19 -8.59 30.50
C TYR A 584 7.81 -8.30 31.86
N ILE A 585 7.02 -8.28 32.94
CA ILE A 585 7.57 -7.89 34.25
C ILE A 585 8.54 -8.95 34.74
N ASN A 586 8.16 -10.24 34.67
CA ASN A 586 9.01 -11.32 35.13
C ASN A 586 10.32 -11.37 34.33
N GLU A 587 10.23 -11.22 33.01
CA GLU A 587 11.40 -11.27 32.15
C GLU A 587 12.35 -10.09 32.38
N LEU A 588 11.82 -8.87 32.38
CA LEU A 588 12.61 -7.65 32.56
C LEU A 588 13.15 -7.55 33.99
N SER A 589 12.44 -8.09 34.97
CA SER A 589 12.87 -8.13 36.39
C SER A 589 14.07 -9.04 36.65
N SER A 590 14.55 -9.81 35.66
CA SER A 590 15.85 -10.48 35.78
C SER A 590 17.00 -9.48 35.92
N ASP A 591 16.89 -8.29 35.32
CA ASP A 591 17.90 -7.24 35.37
C ASP A 591 17.73 -6.33 36.62
N PRO A 592 18.79 -6.11 37.43
CA PRO A 592 18.74 -5.25 38.61
C PRO A 592 18.36 -3.79 38.32
N THR A 593 18.79 -3.23 37.19
CA THR A 593 18.50 -1.84 36.81
C THR A 593 17.01 -1.66 36.51
N PHE A 594 16.38 -2.63 35.84
CA PHE A 594 14.95 -2.63 35.62
C PHE A 594 14.18 -2.69 36.93
N ARG A 595 14.55 -3.58 37.86
CA ARG A 595 13.89 -3.66 39.18
C ARG A 595 13.92 -2.32 39.92
N MET A 596 15.04 -1.59 39.84
CA MET A 596 15.18 -0.28 40.47
C MET A 596 14.31 0.80 39.82
N ALA A 597 14.23 0.83 38.48
CA ALA A 597 13.36 1.74 37.76
C ALA A 597 11.86 1.42 37.99
N TRP A 598 11.52 0.14 38.05
CA TRP A 598 10.15 -0.38 38.15
C TRP A 598 9.52 -0.22 39.54
N ARG A 599 10.31 -0.17 40.62
CA ARG A 599 9.81 -0.14 42.02
C ARG A 599 8.79 0.96 42.35
N ASN A 600 8.78 2.03 41.55
CA ASN A 600 7.88 3.18 41.73
C ASN A 600 6.54 3.02 40.99
N TYR A 601 6.32 1.91 40.29
CA TYR A 601 5.10 1.65 39.52
C TYR A 601 4.18 0.69 40.27
N GLN A 602 2.89 1.04 40.34
CA GLN A 602 1.86 0.19 40.95
C GLN A 602 0.77 -0.12 39.95
N TYR A 603 0.25 -1.34 40.01
CA TYR A 603 -0.93 -1.71 39.26
C TYR A 603 -2.08 -0.74 39.59
N TYR A 604 -2.68 -0.19 38.54
CA TYR A 604 -3.75 0.79 38.64
C TYR A 604 -5.07 0.21 38.14
N ALA A 605 -5.07 -0.36 36.94
CA ALA A 605 -6.27 -0.90 36.31
C ALA A 605 -5.92 -1.91 35.21
N THR A 606 -6.92 -2.62 34.71
CA THR A 606 -6.82 -3.39 33.46
C THR A 606 -7.82 -2.81 32.47
N ILE A 607 -7.38 -2.60 31.23
CA ILE A 607 -8.26 -2.25 30.11
C ILE A 607 -8.22 -3.39 29.09
N GLU A 608 -9.39 -3.82 28.66
CA GLU A 608 -9.49 -4.93 27.72
C GLU A 608 -10.62 -4.74 26.72
N LYS A 609 -10.41 -5.30 25.54
CA LYS A 609 -11.41 -5.49 24.52
C LYS A 609 -11.25 -6.89 23.97
N THR A 610 -12.28 -7.71 24.13
CA THR A 610 -12.27 -9.13 23.74
C THR A 610 -11.77 -9.30 22.31
N ASN A 611 -10.80 -10.20 22.12
CA ASN A 611 -10.15 -10.52 20.84
C ASN A 611 -9.38 -9.35 20.17
N ALA A 612 -9.09 -8.26 20.89
CA ALA A 612 -8.33 -7.14 20.35
C ALA A 612 -7.10 -6.78 21.19
N TYR A 613 -7.30 -6.48 22.48
CA TYR A 613 -6.20 -6.15 23.38
C TYR A 613 -6.56 -6.39 24.85
N LYS A 614 -5.54 -6.58 25.68
CA LYS A 614 -5.64 -6.60 27.14
C LYS A 614 -4.38 -6.00 27.75
N PHE A 615 -4.51 -4.81 28.34
CA PHE A 615 -3.40 -4.09 28.95
C PHE A 615 -3.58 -3.96 30.45
N ALA A 616 -2.57 -4.35 31.21
CA ALA A 616 -2.43 -3.98 32.62
C ALA A 616 -1.76 -2.60 32.68
N LEU A 617 -2.42 -1.64 33.33
CA LEU A 617 -1.95 -0.28 33.49
C LEU A 617 -1.23 -0.17 34.83
N TYR A 618 -0.01 0.34 34.80
CA TYR A 618 0.76 0.67 35.98
C TYR A 618 0.95 2.17 36.06
N ARG A 619 0.64 2.75 37.21
CA ARG A 619 0.80 4.18 37.47
C ARG A 619 2.02 4.40 38.36
N ARG A 620 2.80 5.42 38.03
CA ARG A 620 3.91 5.87 38.88
C ARG A 620 3.35 6.48 40.16
N LYS A 621 3.94 6.12 41.31
CA LYS A 621 3.70 6.74 42.61
C LYS A 621 4.12 8.20 42.66
#